data_AF-V1CAZ2-F1
#
_entry.id   AF-V1CAZ2-F1
#
_cell.length_a   1.000
_cell.length_b   1.000
_cell.length_c   1.000
_cell.angle_alpha   90.00
_cell.angle_beta   90.00
_cell.angle_gamma   90.00
#
_symmetry.space_group_name_H-M   'P 1'
#
loop_
_entity.id
_entity.type
_entity.pdbx_description
1 polymer ?
#
loop_
_entity_poly.entity_id
_entity_poly.type
_entity_poly.pdbx_seq_one_letter_code
_entity_poly.pdbx_strand_id
1 'polypeptide(L)'
;MRKKIIKKVVAILTVVTLLIPNATQAYAADPVRGVQTNVDSSGLDKAVEDAKNAGVQVTQGNTEDKGTVDSKAAADAKRAEITADYERQIRELNEARAKLDDYNVKKAEYDKKKKQYDKDLAQYEIDKKKYEKALEELEKHKHDDGYLKSPIGQPLVFESEPDAVLNVPSGEEFKQGKFYNYALALNYLNGNDNASKAKRDIVYDHIKNFDDNPNHKGKKVFLKKDKTLTARYTNLKRSYMNGKKISRIEYRYTLKSTGNLGGNEIPAFLYSDPTITLRYWSFFSNIKINIEVKMYDEQNNEIDTTGALLDFQSLNRGHGYATYNGKNAIEKVSYHTGEPLEINGSSVKAHGNDLYADKSNYSKKDGSAYESGEWDSETSKLNWYGAIVGKQTRSNINFDIESDHCVNVWFAFDSKVKPKDIPKKPTPPVPPVEPKKPDTKVTYHYSVFYV
;
A
#
# COMPACT_ATOMS: atom_id res chain seq x y z
N MET A 1 -0.40 -15.80 -28.88
CA MET A 1 -0.99 -14.74 -29.71
C MET A 1 -0.14 -13.48 -29.61
N ARG A 2 0.05 -12.78 -30.73
CA ARG A 2 1.15 -11.88 -31.06
C ARG A 2 1.24 -10.63 -30.17
N LYS A 3 2.42 -10.39 -29.57
CA LYS A 3 2.83 -9.11 -28.97
C LYS A 3 3.11 -8.09 -30.09
N LYS A 4 2.33 -7.00 -30.17
CA LYS A 4 2.64 -5.83 -31.01
C LYS A 4 3.69 -4.97 -30.28
N ILE A 5 4.92 -5.04 -30.75
CA ILE A 5 6.00 -4.11 -30.40
C ILE A 5 5.82 -2.89 -31.31
N ILE A 6 5.46 -1.75 -30.73
CA ILE A 6 5.45 -0.46 -31.44
C ILE A 6 6.91 0.01 -31.50
N LYS A 7 7.57 -0.24 -32.63
CA LYS A 7 8.85 0.39 -32.98
C LYS A 7 8.59 1.88 -33.22
N LYS A 8 9.14 2.74 -32.35
CA LYS A 8 9.39 4.14 -32.68
C LYS A 8 10.44 4.15 -33.80
N VAL A 9 10.00 4.48 -35.02
CA VAL A 9 10.89 4.72 -36.16
C VAL A 9 11.54 6.09 -35.93
N VAL A 10 12.82 6.09 -35.57
CA VAL A 10 13.68 7.26 -35.70
C VAL A 10 13.96 7.39 -37.20
N ALA A 11 13.23 8.29 -37.86
CA ALA A 11 13.53 8.66 -39.24
C ALA A 11 14.76 9.56 -39.24
N ILE A 12 15.93 8.95 -39.47
CA ILE A 12 17.13 9.67 -39.90
C ILE A 12 16.82 10.16 -41.31
N LEU A 13 16.51 11.46 -41.44
CA LEU A 13 16.26 12.10 -42.71
C LEU A 13 17.62 12.36 -43.38
N THR A 14 17.98 11.50 -44.31
CA THR A 14 19.15 11.67 -45.19
C THR A 14 18.93 12.90 -46.06
N VAL A 15 19.68 13.97 -45.80
CA VAL A 15 19.71 15.18 -46.65
C VAL A 15 20.41 14.81 -47.96
N VAL A 16 19.63 14.60 -49.02
CA VAL A 16 20.14 14.54 -50.39
C VAL A 16 20.27 15.99 -50.86
N THR A 17 21.51 16.48 -50.94
CA THR A 17 21.84 17.77 -51.57
C THR A 17 21.63 17.69 -53.07
N LEU A 18 20.45 18.09 -53.54
CA LEU A 18 20.19 18.46 -54.93
C LEU A 18 20.47 19.94 -55.10
N LEU A 19 21.62 20.26 -55.73
CA LEU A 19 21.95 21.59 -56.24
C LEU A 19 21.00 21.92 -57.40
N ILE A 20 19.96 22.69 -57.13
CA ILE A 20 19.15 23.36 -58.15
C ILE A 20 19.69 24.79 -58.30
N PRO A 21 19.96 25.30 -59.52
CA PRO A 21 20.33 26.69 -59.72
C PRO A 21 19.14 27.60 -59.39
N ASN A 22 19.35 28.52 -58.44
CA ASN A 22 18.37 29.53 -58.07
C ASN A 22 18.03 30.42 -59.28
N ALA A 23 16.78 30.38 -59.72
CA ALA A 23 16.22 31.48 -60.50
C ALA A 23 16.11 32.69 -59.58
N THR A 24 17.01 33.65 -59.73
CA THR A 24 16.99 34.95 -59.05
C THR A 24 15.71 35.70 -59.42
N GLN A 25 14.80 35.85 -58.47
CA GLN A 25 13.79 36.91 -58.51
C GLN A 25 14.54 38.24 -58.41
N ALA A 26 14.42 39.08 -59.44
CA ALA A 26 15.07 40.39 -59.48
C ALA A 26 14.40 41.35 -58.48
N TYR A 27 15.14 41.75 -57.44
CA TYR A 27 14.78 42.84 -56.55
C TYR A 27 15.56 44.10 -56.91
N ALA A 28 14.98 45.27 -56.59
CA ALA A 28 15.54 46.58 -56.93
C ALA A 28 16.98 46.74 -56.43
N ALA A 29 17.87 47.20 -57.31
CA ALA A 29 19.26 47.50 -56.98
C ALA A 29 19.33 48.75 -56.09
N ASP A 30 20.00 48.65 -54.94
CA ASP A 30 20.37 49.81 -54.14
C ASP A 30 21.56 50.52 -54.81
N PRO A 31 21.48 51.83 -55.07
CA PRO A 31 22.50 52.57 -55.82
C PRO A 31 23.85 52.67 -55.11
N VAL A 32 23.94 52.30 -53.83
CA VAL A 32 25.16 52.31 -53.01
C VAL A 32 25.59 50.90 -52.59
N ARG A 33 24.63 50.00 -52.34
CA ARG A 33 24.90 48.69 -51.72
C ARG A 33 24.82 47.50 -52.67
N GLY A 34 24.24 47.65 -53.86
CA GLY A 34 24.13 46.56 -54.85
C GLY A 34 22.79 45.82 -54.81
N VAL A 35 22.76 44.58 -55.30
CA VAL A 35 21.55 43.77 -55.40
C VAL A 35 21.30 43.04 -54.07
N GLN A 36 20.12 43.26 -53.48
CA GLN A 36 19.71 42.53 -52.28
C GLN A 36 19.58 41.04 -52.59
N THR A 37 20.25 40.22 -51.79
CA THR A 37 20.20 38.77 -51.85
C THR A 37 19.56 38.21 -50.58
N ASN A 38 18.59 37.31 -50.78
CA ASN A 38 17.92 36.59 -49.71
C ASN A 38 18.39 35.13 -49.68
N VAL A 39 18.28 34.51 -48.51
CA VAL A 39 18.44 33.05 -48.32
C VAL A 39 17.05 32.44 -48.16
N ASP A 40 16.86 31.23 -48.69
CA ASP A 40 15.59 30.50 -48.55
C ASP A 40 15.17 30.39 -47.08
N SER A 41 14.04 31.01 -46.74
CA SER A 41 13.45 31.04 -45.41
C SER A 41 12.33 30.02 -45.22
N SER A 42 11.99 29.21 -46.23
CA SER A 42 10.82 28.33 -46.20
C SER A 42 10.78 27.40 -44.98
N GLY A 43 11.94 26.89 -44.54
CA GLY A 43 12.06 26.09 -43.32
C GLY A 43 11.76 26.88 -42.03
N LEU A 44 12.23 28.14 -41.95
CA LEU A 44 11.95 29.04 -40.83
C LEU A 44 10.48 29.45 -40.81
N ASP A 45 9.92 29.80 -41.97
CA ASP A 45 8.51 30.18 -42.12
C ASP A 45 7.58 29.07 -41.65
N LYS A 46 7.88 27.82 -42.07
CA LYS A 46 7.16 26.64 -41.62
C LYS A 46 7.29 26.42 -40.11
N ALA A 47 8.47 26.57 -39.53
CA ALA A 47 8.68 26.41 -38.09
C ALA A 47 7.92 27.48 -37.28
N VAL A 48 7.87 28.72 -37.79
CA VAL A 48 7.10 29.83 -37.21
C VAL A 48 5.60 29.52 -37.25
N GLU A 49 5.08 29.07 -38.38
CA GLU A 49 3.67 28.70 -38.53
C GLU A 49 3.30 27.54 -37.61
N ASP A 50 4.09 26.47 -37.61
CA ASP A 50 3.92 25.32 -36.74
C ASP A 50 3.91 25.71 -35.25
N ALA A 51 4.83 26.59 -34.83
CA ALA A 51 4.91 27.08 -33.46
C ALA A 51 3.68 27.93 -33.09
N LYS A 52 3.25 28.85 -33.97
CA LYS A 52 2.03 29.65 -33.77
C LYS A 52 0.78 28.77 -33.66
N ASN A 53 0.66 27.76 -34.53
CA ASN A 53 -0.44 26.80 -34.51
C ASN A 53 -0.47 25.97 -33.22
N ALA A 54 0.70 25.68 -32.63
CA ALA A 54 0.80 25.04 -31.32
C ALA A 54 0.50 26.00 -30.15
N GLY A 55 0.38 27.31 -30.39
CA GLY A 55 0.10 28.34 -29.39
C GLY A 55 1.35 28.96 -28.75
N VAL A 56 2.53 28.78 -29.35
CA VAL A 56 3.78 29.46 -28.95
C VAL A 56 3.64 30.96 -29.23
N GLN A 57 4.15 31.80 -28.31
CA GLN A 57 4.13 33.26 -28.48
C GLN A 57 5.30 33.68 -29.39
N VAL A 58 5.07 33.67 -30.70
CA VAL A 58 6.11 34.00 -31.70
C VAL A 58 5.99 35.46 -32.14
N THR A 59 7.08 36.21 -32.06
CA THR A 59 7.17 37.61 -32.54
C THR A 59 8.26 37.73 -33.59
N GLN A 60 8.01 38.48 -34.66
CA GLN A 60 9.05 38.78 -35.65
C GLN A 60 9.82 40.03 -35.21
N GLY A 61 11.15 39.94 -35.13
CA GLY A 61 12.07 41.05 -34.96
C GLY A 61 12.40 41.74 -36.29
N ASN A 62 13.30 42.72 -36.22
CA ASN A 62 13.77 43.44 -37.41
C ASN A 62 14.57 42.50 -38.32
N THR A 63 14.44 42.66 -39.63
CA THR A 63 15.32 41.99 -40.60
C THR A 63 16.75 42.45 -40.41
N GLU A 64 17.68 41.51 -40.27
CA GLU A 64 19.11 41.80 -40.10
C GLU A 64 19.81 42.00 -41.44
N ASP A 65 20.50 43.13 -41.60
CA ASP A 65 21.41 43.39 -42.72
C ASP A 65 22.80 42.86 -42.38
N LYS A 66 23.25 41.83 -43.11
CA LYS A 66 24.56 41.19 -42.92
C LYS A 66 25.68 41.87 -43.71
N GLY A 67 25.41 42.98 -44.40
CA GLY A 67 26.36 43.83 -45.11
C GLY A 67 26.45 43.56 -46.61
N THR A 68 27.41 44.25 -47.26
CA THR A 68 27.70 44.14 -48.69
C THR A 68 28.98 43.32 -48.91
N VAL A 69 29.01 42.48 -49.95
CA VAL A 69 30.16 41.66 -50.34
C VAL A 69 30.43 41.75 -51.84
N ASP A 70 31.69 41.65 -52.26
CA ASP A 70 32.14 41.90 -53.65
C ASP A 70 32.66 40.64 -54.37
N SER A 71 32.61 39.48 -53.70
CA SER A 71 33.10 38.22 -54.25
C SER A 71 32.14 37.07 -54.01
N LYS A 72 32.16 36.09 -54.93
CA LYS A 72 31.34 34.89 -54.83
C LYS A 72 31.59 34.12 -53.52
N ALA A 73 32.87 33.99 -53.12
CA ALA A 73 33.24 33.30 -51.88
C ALA A 73 32.68 33.99 -50.63
N ALA A 74 32.71 35.33 -50.58
CA ALA A 74 32.12 36.08 -49.48
C ALA A 74 30.58 35.99 -49.46
N ALA A 75 29.93 35.98 -50.64
CA ALA A 75 28.50 35.75 -50.75
C ALA A 75 28.09 34.33 -50.31
N ASP A 76 28.88 33.31 -50.62
CA ASP A 76 28.67 31.93 -50.15
C ASP A 76 28.83 31.82 -48.63
N ALA A 77 29.82 32.51 -48.06
CA ALA A 77 30.00 32.59 -46.60
C ALA A 77 28.80 33.28 -45.91
N LYS A 78 28.27 34.37 -46.48
CA LYS A 78 27.07 35.06 -45.97
C LYS A 78 25.82 34.19 -46.06
N ARG A 79 25.66 33.43 -47.14
CA ARG A 79 24.58 32.43 -47.25
C ARG A 79 24.68 31.39 -46.12
N ALA A 80 25.86 30.83 -45.88
CA ALA A 80 26.07 29.84 -44.82
C ALA A 80 25.82 30.42 -43.41
N GLU A 81 26.24 31.67 -43.16
CA GLU A 81 25.96 32.39 -41.91
C GLU A 81 24.45 32.51 -41.65
N ILE A 82 23.69 32.98 -42.64
CA ILE A 82 22.24 33.14 -42.55
C ILE A 82 21.53 31.78 -42.42
N THR A 83 21.96 30.76 -43.15
CA THR A 83 21.40 29.40 -43.01
C THR A 83 21.59 28.86 -41.58
N ALA A 84 22.80 28.98 -41.01
CA ALA A 84 23.06 28.53 -39.65
C ALA A 84 22.25 29.30 -38.58
N ASP A 85 22.02 30.59 -38.83
CA ASP A 85 21.16 31.43 -38.01
C ASP A 85 19.70 30.96 -38.04
N TYR A 86 19.13 30.74 -39.23
CA TYR A 86 17.78 30.20 -39.40
C TYR A 86 17.63 28.82 -38.75
N GLU A 87 18.63 27.94 -38.89
CA GLU A 87 18.63 26.64 -38.20
C GLU A 87 18.61 26.80 -36.67
N ARG A 88 19.29 27.80 -36.11
CA ARG A 88 19.22 28.11 -34.67
C ARG A 88 17.83 28.58 -34.25
N GLN A 89 17.25 29.53 -34.98
CA GLN A 89 15.89 30.02 -34.73
C GLN A 89 14.84 28.91 -34.82
N ILE A 90 14.96 28.01 -35.81
CA ILE A 90 14.11 26.81 -35.95
C ILE A 90 14.22 25.90 -34.73
N ARG A 91 15.43 25.69 -34.18
CA ARG A 91 15.61 24.89 -32.95
C ARG A 91 14.91 25.54 -31.76
N GLU A 92 15.07 26.84 -31.55
CA GLU A 92 14.42 27.58 -30.45
C GLU A 92 12.88 27.51 -30.54
N LEU A 93 12.31 27.69 -31.74
CA LEU A 93 10.87 27.54 -32.00
C LEU A 93 10.37 26.13 -31.68
N ASN A 94 11.11 25.11 -32.13
CA ASN A 94 10.76 23.71 -31.90
C ASN A 94 10.86 23.33 -30.41
N GLU A 95 11.85 23.85 -29.68
CA GLU A 95 11.99 23.65 -28.23
C GLU A 95 10.84 24.30 -27.46
N ALA A 96 10.45 25.54 -27.82
CA ALA A 96 9.32 26.22 -27.20
C ALA A 96 7.99 25.48 -27.45
N ARG A 97 7.79 24.98 -28.68
CA ARG A 97 6.66 24.12 -29.04
C ARG A 97 6.64 22.84 -28.20
N ALA A 98 7.76 22.12 -28.13
CA ALA A 98 7.85 20.87 -27.37
C ALA A 98 7.53 21.07 -25.87
N LYS A 99 7.99 22.18 -25.26
CA LYS A 99 7.64 22.54 -23.88
C LYS A 99 6.13 22.77 -23.70
N LEU A 100 5.48 23.44 -24.67
CA LEU A 100 4.05 23.71 -24.62
C LEU A 100 3.21 22.43 -24.81
N ASP A 101 3.63 21.55 -25.73
CA ASP A 101 3.00 20.26 -25.97
C ASP A 101 3.04 19.36 -24.71
N ASP A 102 4.19 19.27 -24.03
CA ASP A 102 4.32 18.56 -22.75
C ASP A 102 3.42 19.14 -21.67
N TYR A 103 3.34 20.47 -21.56
CA TYR A 103 2.40 21.15 -20.65
C TYR A 103 0.94 20.79 -20.96
N ASN A 104 0.53 20.82 -22.23
CA ASN A 104 -0.84 20.54 -22.63
C ASN A 104 -1.25 19.10 -22.28
N VAL A 105 -0.35 18.12 -22.44
CA VAL A 105 -0.57 16.73 -22.02
C VAL A 105 -0.76 16.64 -20.50
N LYS A 106 0.14 17.26 -19.72
CA LYS A 106 0.04 17.29 -18.25
C LYS A 106 -1.21 18.00 -17.78
N LYS A 107 -1.62 19.07 -18.45
CA LYS A 107 -2.82 19.86 -18.14
C LYS A 107 -4.08 19.05 -18.38
N ALA A 108 -4.16 18.30 -19.48
CA ALA A 108 -5.27 17.39 -19.75
C ALA A 108 -5.38 16.27 -18.69
N GLU A 109 -4.26 15.71 -18.24
CA GLU A 109 -4.24 14.73 -17.15
C GLU A 109 -4.70 15.34 -15.82
N TYR A 110 -4.22 16.55 -15.50
CA TYR A 110 -4.67 17.33 -14.34
C TYR A 110 -6.18 17.58 -14.38
N ASP A 111 -6.73 18.04 -15.50
CA ASP A 111 -8.16 18.33 -15.63
C ASP A 111 -9.02 17.09 -15.41
N LYS A 112 -8.54 15.91 -15.85
CA LYS A 112 -9.19 14.63 -15.56
C LYS A 112 -9.14 14.29 -14.07
N LYS A 113 -7.97 14.44 -13.43
CA LYS A 113 -7.81 14.21 -11.98
C LYS A 113 -8.65 15.20 -11.16
N LYS A 114 -8.75 16.46 -11.58
CA LYS A 114 -9.52 17.51 -10.91
C LYS A 114 -11.02 17.21 -10.92
N LYS A 115 -11.55 16.75 -12.06
CA LYS A 115 -12.95 16.28 -12.13
C LYS A 115 -13.25 15.10 -11.21
N GLN A 116 -12.29 14.19 -11.03
CA GLN A 116 -12.44 13.08 -10.08
C GLN A 116 -12.37 13.58 -8.63
N TYR A 117 -11.39 14.42 -8.32
CA TYR A 117 -11.25 15.07 -7.01
C TYR A 117 -12.51 15.81 -6.57
N ASP A 118 -13.15 16.58 -7.45
CA ASP A 118 -14.36 17.33 -7.11
C ASP A 118 -15.54 16.41 -6.76
N LYS A 119 -15.64 15.25 -7.43
CA LYS A 119 -16.63 14.22 -7.09
C LYS A 119 -16.33 13.55 -5.76
N ASP A 120 -15.07 13.17 -5.55
CA ASP A 120 -14.62 12.52 -4.32
C ASP A 120 -14.77 13.46 -3.11
N LEU A 121 -14.57 14.77 -3.31
CA LEU A 121 -14.73 15.79 -2.27
C LEU A 121 -16.21 15.96 -1.88
N ALA A 122 -17.11 16.00 -2.87
CA ALA A 122 -18.54 16.06 -2.60
C ALA A 122 -19.02 14.81 -1.84
N GLN A 123 -18.51 13.62 -2.19
CA GLN A 123 -18.81 12.38 -1.49
C GLN A 123 -18.24 12.38 -0.07
N TYR A 124 -17.00 12.85 0.10
CA TYR A 124 -16.35 12.98 1.41
C TYR A 124 -17.17 13.86 2.36
N GLU A 125 -17.69 15.01 1.92
CA GLU A 125 -18.52 15.89 2.76
C GLU A 125 -19.84 15.23 3.20
N ILE A 126 -20.42 14.37 2.36
CA ILE A 126 -21.60 13.56 2.72
C ILE A 126 -21.23 12.53 3.78
N ASP A 127 -20.14 11.79 3.56
CA ASP A 127 -19.72 10.72 4.46
C ASP A 127 -19.20 11.27 5.79
N LYS A 128 -18.57 12.44 5.79
CA LYS A 128 -18.18 13.18 6.99
C LYS A 128 -19.39 13.53 7.85
N LYS A 129 -20.47 14.06 7.27
CA LYS A 129 -21.71 14.34 8.02
C LYS A 129 -22.36 13.08 8.59
N LYS A 130 -22.33 11.97 7.85
CA LYS A 130 -22.82 10.67 8.37
C LYS A 130 -21.94 10.16 9.51
N TYR A 131 -20.62 10.29 9.37
CA TYR A 131 -19.64 9.92 10.37
C TYR A 131 -19.83 10.71 11.68
N GLU A 132 -19.98 12.04 11.59
CA GLU A 132 -20.24 12.91 12.74
C GLU A 132 -21.52 12.50 13.48
N LYS A 133 -22.62 12.26 12.75
CA LYS A 133 -23.86 11.75 13.34
C LYS A 133 -23.71 10.39 14.01
N ALA A 134 -22.92 9.49 13.42
CA ALA A 134 -22.66 8.18 14.02
C ALA A 134 -21.87 8.30 15.33
N LEU A 135 -20.91 9.24 15.41
CA LEU A 135 -20.21 9.53 16.67
C LEU A 135 -21.14 10.12 17.73
N GLU A 136 -22.04 11.03 17.35
CA GLU A 136 -23.08 11.56 18.26
C GLU A 136 -24.00 10.46 18.78
N GLU A 137 -24.34 9.47 17.95
CA GLU A 137 -25.16 8.33 18.37
C GLU A 137 -24.40 7.41 19.32
N LEU A 138 -23.13 7.10 19.03
CA LEU A 138 -22.27 6.32 19.92
C LEU A 138 -22.14 6.95 21.31
N GLU A 139 -22.10 8.28 21.40
CA GLU A 139 -22.01 8.99 22.68
C GLU A 139 -23.21 8.70 23.59
N LYS A 140 -24.40 8.50 23.02
CA LYS A 140 -25.61 8.14 23.79
C LYS A 140 -25.56 6.72 24.35
N HIS A 141 -24.84 5.84 23.67
CA HIS A 141 -24.72 4.41 24.00
C HIS A 141 -23.40 4.05 24.71
N LYS A 142 -22.57 5.03 25.08
CA LYS A 142 -21.23 4.78 25.65
C LYS A 142 -21.20 4.04 26.99
N HIS A 143 -22.36 3.75 27.57
CA HIS A 143 -22.53 2.97 28.80
C HIS A 143 -23.25 1.62 28.57
N ASP A 144 -23.69 1.36 27.35
CA ASP A 144 -24.43 0.15 27.00
C ASP A 144 -23.48 -0.99 26.63
N ASP A 145 -23.88 -2.23 26.94
CA ASP A 145 -23.11 -3.43 26.63
C ASP A 145 -22.82 -3.58 25.12
N GLY A 146 -21.56 -3.90 24.83
CA GLY A 146 -21.05 -4.02 23.48
C GLY A 146 -20.67 -2.70 22.82
N TYR A 147 -20.82 -1.54 23.48
CA TYR A 147 -20.31 -0.26 22.98
C TYR A 147 -18.97 0.12 23.62
N LEU A 148 -18.20 0.97 22.95
CA LEU A 148 -17.00 1.58 23.55
C LEU A 148 -17.40 2.70 24.51
N LYS A 149 -16.57 2.88 25.55
CA LYS A 149 -16.72 3.97 26.53
C LYS A 149 -16.51 5.38 25.95
N SER A 150 -15.95 5.47 24.76
CA SER A 150 -15.69 6.74 24.08
C SER A 150 -16.02 6.62 22.59
N PRO A 151 -16.75 7.59 22.00
CA PRO A 151 -17.04 7.59 20.57
C PRO A 151 -15.77 7.76 19.77
N ILE A 152 -15.50 6.80 18.89
CA ILE A 152 -14.34 6.84 18.02
C ILE A 152 -14.66 6.11 16.71
N GLY A 153 -14.05 6.60 15.63
CA GLY A 153 -14.13 5.97 14.32
C GLY A 153 -12.94 5.10 14.02
N GLN A 154 -13.14 4.13 13.12
CA GLN A 154 -12.11 3.25 12.61
C GLN A 154 -11.41 3.87 11.38
N PRO A 155 -10.12 4.28 11.46
CA PRO A 155 -9.38 4.74 10.29
C PRO A 155 -8.71 3.61 9.48
N LEU A 156 -8.54 2.42 10.08
CA LEU A 156 -7.97 1.25 9.42
C LEU A 156 -9.08 0.36 8.86
N VAL A 157 -9.07 0.12 7.57
CA VAL A 157 -9.85 -0.92 6.91
C VAL A 157 -8.89 -2.05 6.56
N PHE A 158 -8.95 -3.14 7.29
CA PHE A 158 -8.16 -4.36 7.10
C PHE A 158 -9.00 -5.54 7.59
N GLU A 159 -10.04 -5.87 6.82
CA GLU A 159 -11.13 -6.75 7.27
C GLU A 159 -11.10 -8.14 6.59
N SER A 160 -10.72 -8.22 5.31
CA SER A 160 -10.51 -9.49 4.60
C SER A 160 -9.72 -9.30 3.31
N GLU A 161 -8.73 -10.16 3.08
CA GLU A 161 -7.86 -10.16 1.90
C GLU A 161 -7.67 -11.58 1.34
N PRO A 162 -8.75 -12.22 0.83
CA PRO A 162 -8.72 -13.63 0.43
C PRO A 162 -7.89 -13.88 -0.84
N ASP A 163 -7.61 -12.82 -1.59
CA ASP A 163 -6.78 -12.83 -2.80
C ASP A 163 -5.30 -12.56 -2.51
N ALA A 164 -4.92 -12.35 -1.24
CA ALA A 164 -3.56 -12.06 -0.87
C ALA A 164 -2.61 -13.22 -1.21
N VAL A 165 -1.36 -12.85 -1.51
CA VAL A 165 -0.29 -13.81 -1.79
C VAL A 165 0.67 -13.81 -0.62
N LEU A 166 0.70 -14.91 0.12
CA LEU A 166 1.62 -15.14 1.23
C LEU A 166 2.98 -15.67 0.73
N ASN A 167 4.05 -14.98 1.09
CA ASN A 167 5.43 -15.38 0.89
C ASN A 167 6.19 -15.46 2.24
N VAL A 168 7.00 -16.50 2.41
CA VAL A 168 7.89 -16.72 3.56
C VAL A 168 9.30 -17.04 3.02
N PRO A 169 10.39 -16.82 3.79
CA PRO A 169 11.74 -17.15 3.35
C PRO A 169 11.86 -18.60 2.88
N SER A 170 12.70 -18.82 1.85
CA SER A 170 12.95 -20.15 1.32
C SER A 170 13.53 -21.06 2.41
N GLY A 171 13.00 -22.29 2.52
CA GLY A 171 13.41 -23.27 3.53
C GLY A 171 12.62 -23.25 4.83
N GLU A 172 11.79 -22.23 5.08
CA GLU A 172 10.94 -22.17 6.28
C GLU A 172 9.60 -22.91 6.09
N GLU A 173 9.18 -23.13 4.84
CA GLU A 173 7.93 -23.82 4.51
C GLU A 173 8.08 -25.34 4.49
N PHE A 174 7.20 -26.02 5.22
CA PHE A 174 7.10 -27.47 5.26
C PHE A 174 6.02 -27.95 4.28
N LYS A 175 6.32 -29.02 3.55
CA LYS A 175 5.33 -29.73 2.73
C LYS A 175 4.37 -30.53 3.61
N GLN A 176 3.19 -30.83 3.07
CA GLN A 176 2.23 -31.74 3.70
C GLN A 176 2.89 -33.07 4.08
N GLY A 177 2.56 -33.58 5.26
CA GLY A 177 3.14 -34.79 5.86
C GLY A 177 4.55 -34.58 6.42
N LYS A 178 5.37 -33.70 5.83
CA LYS A 178 6.68 -33.34 6.41
C LYS A 178 6.52 -32.45 7.63
N PHE A 179 5.49 -31.62 7.68
CA PHE A 179 5.17 -30.79 8.83
C PHE A 179 4.85 -31.63 10.08
N TYR A 180 3.90 -32.56 9.97
CA TYR A 180 3.56 -33.47 11.07
C TYR A 180 4.73 -34.36 11.49
N ASN A 181 5.43 -34.98 10.53
CA ASN A 181 6.57 -35.84 10.85
C ASN A 181 7.71 -35.09 11.53
N TYR A 182 7.95 -33.83 11.18
CA TYR A 182 8.93 -33.00 11.88
C TYR A 182 8.47 -32.67 13.30
N ALA A 183 7.19 -32.33 13.50
CA ALA A 183 6.63 -32.15 14.84
C ALA A 183 6.82 -33.40 15.71
N LEU A 184 6.51 -34.58 15.17
CA LEU A 184 6.72 -35.86 15.86
C LEU A 184 8.19 -36.10 16.24
N ALA A 185 9.12 -35.80 15.33
CA ALA A 185 10.55 -36.00 15.56
C ALA A 185 11.11 -35.12 16.69
N LEU A 186 10.51 -33.95 16.94
CA LEU A 186 10.86 -33.07 18.07
C LEU A 186 10.45 -33.67 19.43
N ASN A 187 9.58 -34.69 19.42
CA ASN A 187 9.25 -35.50 20.59
C ASN A 187 8.80 -34.67 21.81
N TYR A 188 7.90 -33.71 21.58
CA TYR A 188 7.30 -32.93 22.66
C TYR A 188 6.46 -33.78 23.61
N LEU A 189 6.41 -33.34 24.87
CA LEU A 189 5.70 -34.02 25.96
C LEU A 189 6.19 -35.47 26.17
N ASN A 190 7.50 -35.73 26.08
CA ASN A 190 8.13 -37.06 26.14
C ASN A 190 8.03 -37.82 27.48
N GLY A 191 7.20 -37.36 28.43
CA GLY A 191 6.94 -38.07 29.68
C GLY A 191 6.31 -39.45 29.44
N ASN A 192 6.68 -40.43 30.26
CA ASN A 192 6.21 -41.82 30.14
C ASN A 192 4.92 -42.11 30.92
N ASP A 193 4.46 -41.16 31.73
CA ASP A 193 3.21 -41.27 32.48
C ASP A 193 1.98 -41.20 31.56
N ASN A 194 0.84 -41.67 32.07
CA ASN A 194 -0.40 -41.75 31.30
C ASN A 194 -0.92 -40.38 30.86
N ALA A 195 -0.70 -39.32 31.66
CA ALA A 195 -1.17 -37.99 31.30
C ALA A 195 -0.33 -37.39 30.16
N SER A 196 0.99 -37.55 30.20
CA SER A 196 1.87 -37.15 29.10
C SER A 196 1.55 -37.87 27.79
N LYS A 197 1.29 -39.20 27.85
CA LYS A 197 0.84 -39.99 26.69
C LYS A 197 -0.47 -39.45 26.10
N ALA A 198 -1.50 -39.29 26.91
CA ALA A 198 -2.79 -38.82 26.45
C ALA A 198 -2.75 -37.37 25.90
N LYS A 199 -1.97 -36.48 26.51
CA LYS A 199 -1.75 -35.12 25.98
C LYS A 199 -1.05 -35.14 24.62
N ARG A 200 -0.05 -36.01 24.43
CA ARG A 200 0.61 -36.19 23.13
C ARG A 200 -0.39 -36.63 22.07
N ASP A 201 -1.18 -37.65 22.35
CA ASP A 201 -2.15 -38.19 21.38
C ASP A 201 -3.10 -37.08 20.92
N ILE A 202 -3.68 -36.31 21.86
CA ILE A 202 -4.55 -35.18 21.54
C ILE A 202 -3.86 -34.16 20.62
N VAL A 203 -2.67 -33.68 21.00
CA VAL A 203 -2.00 -32.59 20.26
C VAL A 203 -1.54 -33.07 18.88
N TYR A 204 -0.94 -34.26 18.80
CA TYR A 204 -0.43 -34.78 17.54
C TYR A 204 -1.56 -35.20 16.59
N ASP A 205 -2.70 -35.68 17.09
CA ASP A 205 -3.90 -35.90 16.26
C ASP A 205 -4.40 -34.58 15.68
N HIS A 206 -4.43 -33.50 16.48
CA HIS A 206 -4.77 -32.17 16.00
C HIS A 206 -3.81 -31.68 14.90
N ILE A 207 -2.50 -31.84 15.09
CA ILE A 207 -1.49 -31.44 14.08
C ILE A 207 -1.67 -32.28 12.81
N LYS A 208 -1.82 -33.60 12.94
CA LYS A 208 -1.97 -34.51 11.80
C LYS A 208 -3.22 -34.16 10.98
N ASN A 209 -4.36 -34.04 11.65
CA ASN A 209 -5.62 -33.70 10.98
C ASN A 209 -5.51 -32.37 10.23
N PHE A 210 -4.83 -31.38 10.82
CA PHE A 210 -4.63 -30.08 10.18
C PHE A 210 -3.58 -30.12 9.05
N ASP A 211 -2.53 -30.92 9.18
CA ASP A 211 -1.53 -31.10 8.13
C ASP A 211 -2.15 -31.72 6.87
N ASP A 212 -2.99 -32.74 7.08
CA ASP A 212 -3.70 -33.48 6.04
C ASP A 212 -4.81 -32.63 5.40
N ASN A 213 -5.61 -31.93 6.21
CA ASN A 213 -6.80 -31.20 5.78
C ASN A 213 -6.85 -29.81 6.44
N PRO A 214 -6.01 -28.85 6.01
CA PRO A 214 -6.07 -27.50 6.54
C PRO A 214 -7.39 -26.85 6.14
N ASN A 215 -8.02 -26.11 7.06
CA ASN A 215 -9.32 -25.47 6.83
C ASN A 215 -9.26 -24.27 5.85
N HIS A 216 -8.05 -23.79 5.53
CA HIS A 216 -7.81 -22.69 4.59
C HIS A 216 -6.46 -22.85 3.88
N LYS A 217 -6.23 -22.02 2.86
CA LYS A 217 -4.91 -21.88 2.23
C LYS A 217 -3.93 -21.18 3.17
N GLY A 218 -2.68 -21.60 3.13
CA GLY A 218 -1.63 -21.04 3.98
C GLY A 218 -0.32 -21.83 3.87
N LYS A 219 0.61 -21.50 4.76
CA LYS A 219 1.95 -22.09 4.82
C LYS A 219 2.22 -22.71 6.18
N LYS A 220 2.79 -23.91 6.16
CA LYS A 220 3.19 -24.68 7.33
C LYS A 220 4.62 -24.31 7.69
N VAL A 221 4.87 -23.83 8.90
CA VAL A 221 6.18 -23.32 9.33
C VAL A 221 6.47 -23.74 10.76
N PHE A 222 7.73 -23.65 11.18
CA PHE A 222 8.11 -23.76 12.59
C PHE A 222 8.63 -22.41 13.07
N LEU A 223 8.02 -21.85 14.12
CA LEU A 223 8.54 -20.67 14.77
C LEU A 223 9.64 -21.11 15.73
N LYS A 224 10.83 -20.53 15.60
CA LYS A 224 12.00 -20.85 16.41
C LYS A 224 12.23 -19.77 17.45
N LYS A 225 12.57 -20.18 18.66
CA LYS A 225 12.78 -19.29 19.81
C LYS A 225 13.87 -18.27 19.47
N ASP A 226 13.55 -17.01 19.74
CA ASP A 226 14.40 -15.83 19.51
C ASP A 226 14.82 -15.60 18.05
N LYS A 227 14.22 -16.32 17.09
CA LYS A 227 14.42 -16.10 15.65
C LYS A 227 13.14 -15.53 15.03
N THR A 228 13.30 -14.42 14.31
CA THR A 228 12.18 -13.76 13.64
C THR A 228 11.91 -14.39 12.27
N LEU A 229 10.72 -14.95 12.09
CA LEU A 229 10.17 -15.33 10.79
C LEU A 229 9.38 -14.14 10.20
N THR A 230 9.72 -13.70 8.99
CA THR A 230 8.99 -12.62 8.30
C THR A 230 8.08 -13.19 7.22
N ALA A 231 6.77 -13.06 7.41
CA ALA A 231 5.77 -13.40 6.41
C ALA A 231 5.31 -12.15 5.67
N ARG A 232 5.46 -12.12 4.34
CA ARG A 232 5.09 -10.98 3.49
C ARG A 232 3.87 -11.32 2.67
N TYR A 233 2.89 -10.43 2.69
CA TYR A 233 1.62 -10.59 2.00
C TYR A 233 1.45 -9.46 0.99
N THR A 234 1.27 -9.81 -0.27
CA THR A 234 1.07 -8.86 -1.37
C THR A 234 -0.29 -9.08 -2.03
N ASN A 235 -0.60 -8.30 -3.06
CA ASN A 235 -1.87 -8.35 -3.78
C ASN A 235 -3.08 -8.05 -2.86
N LEU A 236 -2.88 -7.13 -1.90
CA LEU A 236 -3.96 -6.61 -1.08
C LEU A 236 -4.83 -5.65 -1.90
N LYS A 237 -6.15 -5.83 -1.87
CA LYS A 237 -7.10 -5.12 -2.73
C LYS A 237 -8.11 -4.28 -1.96
N ARG A 238 -8.30 -4.57 -0.68
CA ARG A 238 -9.44 -4.10 0.12
C ARG A 238 -9.02 -3.35 1.37
N SER A 239 -7.72 -3.15 1.56
CA SER A 239 -7.17 -2.59 2.79
C SER A 239 -6.65 -1.17 2.64
N TYR A 240 -6.99 -0.31 3.61
CA TYR A 240 -6.71 1.12 3.61
C TYR A 240 -6.44 1.63 5.01
N MET A 241 -5.52 2.58 5.18
CA MET A 241 -5.34 3.34 6.41
C MET A 241 -5.55 4.82 6.12
N ASN A 242 -6.54 5.45 6.76
CA ASN A 242 -6.98 6.81 6.40
C ASN A 242 -7.10 6.97 4.88
N GLY A 243 -7.86 6.07 4.24
CA GLY A 243 -8.11 6.10 2.78
C GLY A 243 -6.90 5.80 1.90
N LYS A 244 -5.67 5.77 2.44
CA LYS A 244 -4.46 5.39 1.72
C LYS A 244 -4.42 3.87 1.58
N LYS A 245 -4.32 3.39 0.34
CA LYS A 245 -4.27 1.96 0.04
C LYS A 245 -3.06 1.28 0.67
N ILE A 246 -3.31 0.17 1.35
CA ILE A 246 -2.28 -0.76 1.82
C ILE A 246 -2.09 -1.79 0.70
N SER A 247 -0.89 -1.85 0.13
CA SER A 247 -0.57 -2.74 -0.99
C SER A 247 0.09 -4.05 -0.52
N ARG A 248 0.73 -3.99 0.65
CA ARG A 248 1.52 -5.07 1.24
C ARG A 248 1.52 -4.97 2.77
N ILE A 249 1.50 -6.12 3.43
CA ILE A 249 1.67 -6.23 4.88
C ILE A 249 2.78 -7.24 5.19
N GLU A 250 3.52 -7.00 6.26
CA GLU A 250 4.51 -7.93 6.80
C GLU A 250 4.20 -8.23 8.26
N TYR A 251 4.07 -9.51 8.56
CA TYR A 251 4.10 -10.00 9.94
C TYR A 251 5.48 -10.53 10.25
N ARG A 252 6.05 -10.07 11.37
CA ARG A 252 7.33 -10.54 11.90
C ARG A 252 7.04 -11.29 13.19
N TYR A 253 7.05 -12.61 13.09
CA TYR A 253 6.77 -13.51 14.20
C TYR A 253 8.07 -13.88 14.91
N THR A 254 8.15 -13.67 16.23
CA THR A 254 9.30 -14.11 17.04
C THR A 254 8.79 -14.90 18.24
N LEU A 255 9.08 -16.20 18.28
CA LEU A 255 8.76 -17.04 19.43
C LEU A 255 9.62 -16.61 20.63
N LYS A 256 8.99 -16.20 21.72
CA LYS A 256 9.65 -15.72 22.95
C LYS A 256 9.70 -16.78 24.04
N SER A 257 8.61 -17.54 24.20
CA SER A 257 8.51 -18.59 25.23
C SER A 257 7.93 -19.85 24.64
N THR A 258 8.49 -20.99 25.06
CA THR A 258 7.93 -22.33 24.88
C THR A 258 7.44 -22.94 26.20
N GLY A 259 7.56 -22.19 27.31
CA GLY A 259 7.22 -22.65 28.65
C GLY A 259 7.98 -23.93 29.00
N ASN A 260 7.24 -24.95 29.44
CA ASN A 260 7.79 -26.23 29.88
C ASN A 260 7.80 -27.30 28.77
N LEU A 261 7.66 -26.90 27.49
CA LEU A 261 7.56 -27.84 26.37
C LEU A 261 8.84 -28.67 26.15
N GLY A 262 9.98 -28.21 26.66
CA GLY A 262 11.29 -28.86 26.47
C GLY A 262 11.88 -28.66 25.06
N GLY A 263 11.24 -27.82 24.23
CA GLY A 263 11.64 -27.47 22.88
C GLY A 263 11.95 -25.99 22.69
N ASN A 264 12.66 -25.67 21.60
CA ASN A 264 12.96 -24.30 21.18
C ASN A 264 12.23 -23.89 19.89
N GLU A 265 11.26 -24.67 19.44
CA GLU A 265 10.44 -24.33 18.27
C GLU A 265 9.02 -24.86 18.39
N ILE A 266 8.06 -24.28 17.69
CA ILE A 266 6.67 -24.77 17.66
C ILE A 266 6.13 -24.81 16.24
N PRO A 267 5.27 -25.78 15.90
CA PRO A 267 4.54 -25.78 14.64
C PRO A 267 3.56 -24.59 14.61
N ALA A 268 3.47 -23.95 13.45
CA ALA A 268 2.50 -22.91 13.16
C ALA A 268 2.02 -23.00 11.71
N PHE A 269 0.81 -22.51 11.47
CA PHE A 269 0.22 -22.36 10.16
C PHE A 269 -0.12 -20.89 9.93
N LEU A 270 0.48 -20.31 8.90
CA LEU A 270 0.24 -18.94 8.49
C LEU A 270 -0.82 -18.93 7.39
N TYR A 271 -1.97 -18.33 7.64
CA TYR A 271 -3.06 -18.27 6.67
C TYR A 271 -2.68 -17.36 5.50
N SER A 272 -3.14 -17.68 4.29
CA SER A 272 -2.90 -16.87 3.10
C SER A 272 -3.64 -15.53 3.12
N ASP A 273 -4.84 -15.50 3.71
CA ASP A 273 -5.52 -14.25 4.04
C ASP A 273 -4.89 -13.68 5.33
N PRO A 274 -4.21 -12.53 5.27
CA PRO A 274 -3.51 -11.97 6.42
C PRO A 274 -4.45 -11.50 7.54
N THR A 275 -5.76 -11.39 7.32
CA THR A 275 -6.72 -11.06 8.41
C THR A 275 -7.08 -12.28 9.26
N ILE A 276 -6.91 -13.50 8.72
CA ILE A 276 -7.03 -14.76 9.47
C ILE A 276 -5.74 -15.08 10.25
N THR A 277 -4.62 -14.51 9.80
CA THR A 277 -3.30 -14.44 10.47
C THR A 277 -2.62 -15.80 10.71
N LEU A 278 -2.80 -16.45 11.87
CA LEU A 278 -2.11 -17.71 12.19
C LEU A 278 -2.86 -18.66 13.12
N ARG A 279 -2.51 -19.94 13.04
CA ARG A 279 -2.75 -20.95 14.09
C ARG A 279 -1.42 -21.49 14.58
N TYR A 280 -1.28 -21.75 15.88
CA TYR A 280 -0.09 -22.39 16.45
C TYR A 280 -0.49 -23.44 17.49
N TRP A 281 0.38 -24.42 17.75
CA TRP A 281 0.11 -25.46 18.74
C TRP A 281 0.93 -25.20 20.00
N SER A 282 0.24 -25.17 21.12
CA SER A 282 0.79 -24.77 22.41
C SER A 282 1.14 -25.94 23.32
N PHE A 283 0.67 -27.15 22.99
CA PHE A 283 0.99 -28.38 23.73
C PHE A 283 0.67 -28.29 25.22
N PHE A 284 -0.39 -27.56 25.60
CA PHE A 284 -0.75 -27.24 26.98
C PHE A 284 0.32 -26.46 27.76
N SER A 285 1.32 -25.90 27.08
CA SER A 285 2.40 -25.11 27.65
C SER A 285 2.13 -23.62 27.49
N ASN A 286 2.84 -22.81 28.28
CA ASN A 286 2.89 -21.38 28.10
C ASN A 286 3.70 -21.04 26.84
N ILE A 287 3.01 -20.64 25.76
CA ILE A 287 3.63 -20.19 24.53
C ILE A 287 3.44 -18.68 24.42
N LYS A 288 4.52 -17.96 24.08
CA LYS A 288 4.48 -16.52 23.82
C LYS A 288 5.14 -16.20 22.49
N ILE A 289 4.42 -15.51 21.60
CA ILE A 289 4.90 -15.12 20.27
C ILE A 289 4.74 -13.60 20.14
N ASN A 290 5.85 -12.92 19.89
CA ASN A 290 5.82 -11.51 19.50
C ASN A 290 5.41 -11.38 18.03
N ILE A 291 4.54 -10.42 17.75
CA ILE A 291 4.07 -10.07 16.42
C ILE A 291 4.30 -8.56 16.21
N GLU A 292 5.18 -8.23 15.27
CA GLU A 292 5.28 -6.88 14.71
C GLU A 292 4.58 -6.87 13.35
N VAL A 293 3.75 -5.85 13.12
CA VAL A 293 2.98 -5.67 11.88
C VAL A 293 3.44 -4.40 11.18
N LYS A 294 3.82 -4.53 9.92
CA LYS A 294 4.20 -3.39 9.06
C LYS A 294 3.32 -3.34 7.83
N MET A 295 2.73 -2.18 7.56
CA MET A 295 1.85 -1.94 6.42
C MET A 295 2.54 -0.99 5.45
N TYR A 296 2.39 -1.24 4.14
CA TYR A 296 3.08 -0.47 3.11
C TYR A 296 2.13 -0.03 2.01
N ASP A 297 2.38 1.17 1.46
CA ASP A 297 1.65 1.71 0.32
C ASP A 297 2.11 1.12 -1.02
N GLU A 298 1.52 1.57 -2.12
CA GLU A 298 1.86 1.10 -3.48
C GLU A 298 3.27 1.49 -3.94
N GLN A 299 3.91 2.42 -3.24
CA GLN A 299 5.30 2.86 -3.48
C GLN A 299 6.29 2.17 -2.52
N ASN A 300 5.84 1.20 -1.72
CA ASN A 300 6.61 0.52 -0.68
C ASN A 300 7.05 1.40 0.50
N ASN A 301 6.44 2.56 0.71
CA ASN A 301 6.66 3.33 1.94
C ASN A 301 5.84 2.72 3.08
N GLU A 302 6.44 2.65 4.27
CA GLU A 302 5.72 2.24 5.49
C GLU A 302 4.60 3.24 5.79
N ILE A 303 3.43 2.73 6.16
CA ILE A 303 2.24 3.51 6.49
C ILE A 303 2.23 3.72 8.01
N ASP A 304 2.07 4.97 8.43
CA ASP A 304 1.84 5.32 9.83
C ASP A 304 0.47 4.79 10.30
N THR A 305 0.49 3.87 11.27
CA THR A 305 -0.71 3.24 11.81
C THR A 305 -1.32 3.97 13.01
N THR A 306 -0.81 5.15 13.38
CA THR A 306 -1.33 5.92 14.51
C THR A 306 -2.83 6.17 14.39
N GLY A 307 -3.58 5.87 15.46
CA GLY A 307 -5.04 5.98 15.51
C GLY A 307 -5.81 4.79 14.97
N ALA A 308 -5.17 3.79 14.34
CA ALA A 308 -5.82 2.55 13.93
C ALA A 308 -6.46 1.84 15.13
N LEU A 309 -7.67 1.31 14.95
CA LEU A 309 -8.31 0.44 15.93
C LEU A 309 -8.07 -1.01 15.52
N LEU A 310 -7.41 -1.76 16.39
CA LEU A 310 -7.01 -3.15 16.20
C LEU A 310 -7.99 -4.05 16.93
N ASP A 311 -8.43 -5.13 16.27
CA ASP A 311 -9.32 -6.11 16.87
C ASP A 311 -8.51 -7.16 17.64
N PHE A 312 -8.63 -7.17 18.97
CA PHE A 312 -8.14 -8.25 19.83
C PHE A 312 -9.33 -9.03 20.36
N GLN A 313 -9.77 -10.00 19.56
CA GLN A 313 -10.98 -10.79 19.77
C GLN A 313 -10.67 -12.25 20.14
N SER A 314 -11.71 -13.01 20.50
CA SER A 314 -11.62 -14.45 20.81
C SER A 314 -10.57 -14.73 21.90
N LEU A 315 -10.47 -13.86 22.91
CA LEU A 315 -9.54 -14.06 24.02
C LEU A 315 -10.20 -14.95 25.08
N ASN A 316 -10.24 -16.24 24.78
CA ASN A 316 -10.90 -17.24 25.62
C ASN A 316 -10.18 -17.47 26.95
N ARG A 317 -10.96 -17.77 28.00
CA ARG A 317 -10.48 -18.27 29.29
C ARG A 317 -11.36 -19.41 29.78
N GLY A 318 -10.73 -20.50 30.23
CA GLY A 318 -11.38 -21.69 30.75
C GLY A 318 -11.87 -22.69 29.69
N HIS A 319 -11.34 -22.62 28.47
CA HIS A 319 -11.79 -23.40 27.31
C HIS A 319 -10.98 -24.70 27.05
N GLY A 320 -10.07 -25.05 27.95
CA GLY A 320 -9.22 -26.23 27.79
C GLY A 320 -9.84 -27.52 28.33
N TYR A 321 -9.09 -28.62 28.23
CA TYR A 321 -9.48 -29.92 28.79
C TYR A 321 -9.45 -29.88 30.32
N ALA A 322 -10.59 -30.08 30.97
CA ALA A 322 -10.72 -30.02 32.43
C ALA A 322 -9.72 -30.95 33.17
N THR A 323 -9.50 -32.16 32.65
CA THR A 323 -8.54 -33.14 33.19
C THR A 323 -7.09 -32.64 33.19
N TYR A 324 -6.77 -31.65 32.37
CA TYR A 324 -5.42 -31.10 32.18
C TYR A 324 -5.33 -29.63 32.57
N ASN A 325 -6.05 -29.23 33.62
CA ASN A 325 -6.10 -27.86 34.11
C ASN A 325 -6.67 -26.84 33.11
N GLY A 326 -7.50 -27.30 32.17
CA GLY A 326 -8.09 -26.47 31.12
C GLY A 326 -9.06 -25.38 31.61
N LYS A 327 -9.51 -25.44 32.87
CA LYS A 327 -10.22 -24.33 33.52
C LYS A 327 -9.35 -23.07 33.65
N ASN A 328 -8.03 -23.24 33.66
CA ASN A 328 -7.04 -22.17 33.66
C ASN A 328 -6.45 -21.92 32.26
N ALA A 329 -6.99 -22.57 31.21
CA ALA A 329 -6.60 -22.23 29.84
C ALA A 329 -6.91 -20.76 29.56
N ILE A 330 -5.98 -20.08 28.92
CA ILE A 330 -6.06 -18.65 28.70
C ILE A 330 -5.40 -18.30 27.39
N GLU A 331 -6.05 -17.41 26.65
CA GLU A 331 -5.51 -16.70 25.50
C GLU A 331 -5.43 -15.21 25.85
N LYS A 332 -4.29 -14.60 25.57
CA LYS A 332 -3.91 -13.27 26.05
C LYS A 332 -3.13 -12.50 25.00
N VAL A 333 -3.29 -11.18 25.02
CA VAL A 333 -2.44 -10.25 24.26
C VAL A 333 -1.66 -9.34 25.22
N SER A 334 -0.37 -9.14 24.98
CA SER A 334 0.41 -8.05 25.61
C SER A 334 0.63 -6.94 24.57
N TYR A 335 -0.06 -5.82 24.69
CA TYR A 335 -0.06 -4.75 23.69
C TYR A 335 0.93 -3.63 23.99
N HIS A 336 1.88 -3.38 23.09
CA HIS A 336 3.08 -2.55 23.40
C HIS A 336 3.10 -1.16 22.75
N THR A 337 2.17 -0.86 21.85
CA THR A 337 2.27 0.27 20.90
C THR A 337 1.04 1.16 20.89
N GLY A 338 0.15 0.97 21.87
CA GLY A 338 -1.08 1.72 21.95
C GLY A 338 -1.75 1.63 23.30
N GLU A 339 -3.00 2.10 23.31
CA GLU A 339 -3.87 2.08 24.47
C GLU A 339 -5.01 1.07 24.24
N PRO A 340 -5.33 0.22 25.22
CA PRO A 340 -6.52 -0.62 25.15
C PRO A 340 -7.78 0.22 25.40
N LEU A 341 -8.81 -0.02 24.60
CA LEU A 341 -10.15 0.52 24.75
C LEU A 341 -11.09 -0.61 25.13
N GLU A 342 -11.51 -0.62 26.40
CA GLU A 342 -12.45 -1.61 26.90
C GLU A 342 -13.85 -1.42 26.30
N ILE A 343 -14.48 -2.55 25.99
CA ILE A 343 -15.87 -2.62 25.56
C ILE A 343 -16.74 -2.84 26.81
N ASN A 344 -17.84 -2.09 26.94
CA ASN A 344 -18.79 -2.32 28.03
C ASN A 344 -19.34 -3.75 27.97
N GLY A 345 -19.46 -4.38 29.13
CA GLY A 345 -19.93 -5.77 29.26
C GLY A 345 -18.92 -6.85 28.84
N SER A 346 -17.83 -6.52 28.13
CA SER A 346 -16.84 -7.52 27.73
C SER A 346 -16.17 -8.18 28.93
N SER A 347 -15.93 -9.49 28.83
CA SER A 347 -15.16 -10.29 29.78
C SER A 347 -13.67 -9.92 29.78
N VAL A 348 -13.14 -9.40 28.67
CA VAL A 348 -11.74 -9.03 28.51
C VAL A 348 -11.49 -7.66 29.10
N LYS A 349 -10.46 -7.56 29.95
CA LYS A 349 -10.04 -6.33 30.63
C LYS A 349 -8.58 -6.02 30.35
N ALA A 350 -8.21 -4.76 30.56
CA ALA A 350 -6.84 -4.30 30.49
C ALA A 350 -6.18 -4.35 31.88
N HIS A 351 -5.07 -5.08 31.98
CA HIS A 351 -4.21 -5.17 33.17
C HIS A 351 -2.87 -4.51 32.85
N GLY A 352 -2.90 -3.18 32.71
CA GLY A 352 -1.82 -2.45 32.04
C GLY A 352 -1.82 -2.79 30.55
N ASN A 353 -0.70 -3.34 30.06
CA ASN A 353 -0.58 -3.73 28.64
C ASN A 353 -1.15 -5.14 28.36
N ASP A 354 -1.46 -5.90 29.41
CA ASP A 354 -1.91 -7.28 29.30
C ASP A 354 -3.43 -7.35 29.19
N LEU A 355 -3.92 -7.96 28.13
CA LEU A 355 -5.33 -7.99 27.73
C LEU A 355 -5.82 -9.43 27.75
N TYR A 356 -6.73 -9.74 28.66
CA TYR A 356 -7.31 -11.07 28.82
C TYR A 356 -8.58 -11.02 29.67
N ALA A 357 -9.34 -12.11 29.71
CA ALA A 357 -10.53 -12.20 30.55
C ALA A 357 -10.18 -12.50 32.02
N ASP A 358 -10.76 -11.78 32.99
CA ASP A 358 -10.49 -11.96 34.43
C ASP A 358 -10.95 -13.33 34.99
N LYS A 359 -11.99 -13.89 34.39
CA LYS A 359 -12.63 -15.15 34.76
C LYS A 359 -12.98 -15.95 33.52
N SER A 360 -13.47 -17.17 33.70
CA SER A 360 -13.95 -17.98 32.57
C SER A 360 -14.98 -17.19 31.77
N ASN A 361 -14.77 -17.12 30.46
CA ASN A 361 -15.74 -16.65 29.48
C ASN A 361 -16.23 -17.80 28.59
N TYR A 362 -15.94 -19.05 28.97
CA TYR A 362 -16.25 -20.23 28.18
C TYR A 362 -17.58 -20.90 28.56
N SER A 363 -17.91 -20.97 29.85
CA SER A 363 -19.16 -21.60 30.32
C SER A 363 -19.80 -20.88 31.50
N LYS A 364 -21.13 -20.80 31.53
CA LYS A 364 -21.89 -20.14 32.61
C LYS A 364 -21.66 -20.83 33.96
N LYS A 365 -21.48 -22.16 33.94
CA LYS A 365 -21.17 -22.95 35.15
C LYS A 365 -19.89 -22.49 35.85
N ASP A 366 -18.92 -21.99 35.09
CA ASP A 366 -17.63 -21.53 35.61
C ASP A 366 -17.59 -19.98 35.74
N GLY A 367 -18.74 -19.31 35.71
CA GLY A 367 -18.89 -17.88 36.01
C GLY A 367 -18.93 -16.94 34.80
N SER A 368 -18.96 -17.47 33.57
CA SER A 368 -19.21 -16.69 32.35
C SER A 368 -20.64 -16.15 32.31
N ALA A 369 -20.85 -15.01 31.65
CA ALA A 369 -22.20 -14.50 31.36
C ALA A 369 -22.87 -15.29 30.23
N TYR A 370 -22.08 -15.85 29.31
CA TYR A 370 -22.54 -16.58 28.13
C TYR A 370 -21.76 -17.90 27.96
N GLU A 371 -22.37 -18.90 27.33
CA GLU A 371 -21.64 -20.05 26.81
C GLU A 371 -20.80 -19.60 25.61
N SER A 372 -19.62 -20.19 25.41
CA SER A 372 -18.73 -19.85 24.29
C SER A 372 -19.41 -19.93 22.94
N GLY A 373 -20.25 -20.94 22.71
CA GLY A 373 -21.02 -21.06 21.47
C GLY A 373 -22.04 -19.93 21.22
N GLU A 374 -22.39 -19.13 22.24
CA GLU A 374 -23.28 -17.97 22.08
C GLU A 374 -22.52 -16.73 21.58
N TRP A 375 -21.22 -16.60 21.85
CA TRP A 375 -20.45 -15.38 21.58
C TRP A 375 -19.23 -15.56 20.67
N ASP A 376 -18.52 -16.67 20.76
CA ASP A 376 -17.20 -16.87 20.15
C ASP A 376 -17.31 -17.31 18.69
N SER A 377 -17.86 -16.41 17.88
CA SER A 377 -18.04 -16.57 16.44
C SER A 377 -18.11 -15.19 15.80
N GLU A 378 -17.51 -15.06 14.62
CA GLU A 378 -17.52 -13.81 13.84
C GLU A 378 -18.94 -13.29 13.57
N THR A 379 -19.94 -14.17 13.47
CA THR A 379 -21.33 -13.79 13.17
C THR A 379 -22.20 -13.56 14.41
N SER A 380 -21.69 -13.82 15.62
CA SER A 380 -22.47 -13.60 16.84
C SER A 380 -22.65 -12.11 17.12
N LYS A 381 -23.87 -11.72 17.53
CA LYS A 381 -24.14 -10.37 18.06
C LYS A 381 -23.50 -10.12 19.44
N LEU A 382 -22.94 -11.17 20.06
CA LEU A 382 -22.26 -11.13 21.36
C LEU A 382 -20.74 -11.26 21.22
N ASN A 383 -20.19 -11.26 20.00
CA ASN A 383 -18.74 -11.45 19.78
C ASN A 383 -17.84 -10.39 20.45
N TRP A 384 -18.40 -9.25 20.86
CA TRP A 384 -17.73 -8.27 21.72
C TRP A 384 -17.42 -8.79 23.13
N TYR A 385 -18.09 -9.85 23.60
CA TYR A 385 -17.96 -10.35 24.96
C TYR A 385 -16.55 -10.90 25.27
N GLY A 386 -15.86 -11.45 24.29
CA GLY A 386 -14.48 -11.93 24.43
C GLY A 386 -13.46 -11.05 23.69
N ALA A 387 -13.76 -9.76 23.53
CA ALA A 387 -12.94 -8.85 22.74
C ALA A 387 -12.59 -7.54 23.47
N ILE A 388 -11.51 -6.92 23.02
CA ILE A 388 -11.06 -5.58 23.40
C ILE A 388 -10.43 -4.91 22.18
N VAL A 389 -10.47 -3.58 22.14
CA VAL A 389 -9.91 -2.83 21.00
C VAL A 389 -8.55 -2.26 21.38
N GLY A 390 -7.53 -2.43 20.53
CA GLY A 390 -6.26 -1.72 20.66
C GLY A 390 -6.26 -0.46 19.82
N LYS A 391 -6.18 0.74 20.41
CA LYS A 391 -5.97 1.99 19.65
C LYS A 391 -4.49 2.28 19.52
N GLN A 392 -4.00 2.38 18.29
CA GLN A 392 -2.59 2.68 18.03
C GLN A 392 -2.23 4.11 18.45
N THR A 393 -1.10 4.25 19.14
CA THR A 393 -0.51 5.56 19.53
C THR A 393 0.85 5.79 18.89
N ARG A 394 1.38 4.78 18.20
CA ARG A 394 2.65 4.79 17.50
C ARG A 394 2.42 4.40 16.04
N SER A 395 3.42 4.69 15.21
CA SER A 395 3.37 4.40 13.78
C SER A 395 3.59 2.93 13.43
N ASN A 396 4.05 2.12 14.38
CA ASN A 396 4.30 0.69 14.20
C ASN A 396 3.46 -0.13 15.19
N ILE A 397 2.93 -1.25 14.72
CA ILE A 397 2.14 -2.16 15.55
C ILE A 397 3.04 -3.25 16.11
N ASN A 398 2.99 -3.43 17.43
CA ASN A 398 3.70 -4.50 18.13
C ASN A 398 2.89 -4.96 19.35
N PHE A 399 2.71 -6.28 19.44
CA PHE A 399 2.09 -6.97 20.57
C PHE A 399 2.64 -8.39 20.68
N ASP A 400 2.48 -9.02 21.84
CA ASP A 400 2.65 -10.45 21.99
C ASP A 400 1.29 -11.12 22.06
N ILE A 401 1.19 -12.32 21.48
CA ILE A 401 0.12 -13.26 21.81
C ILE A 401 0.70 -14.31 22.74
N GLU A 402 -0.10 -14.71 23.72
CA GLU A 402 0.29 -15.67 24.75
C GLU A 402 -0.86 -16.64 25.01
N SER A 403 -0.52 -17.92 25.15
CA SER A 403 -1.48 -18.95 25.55
C SER A 403 -0.88 -19.82 26.64
N ASP A 404 -1.72 -20.32 27.54
CA ASP A 404 -1.32 -21.33 28.52
C ASP A 404 -2.43 -22.38 28.69
N HIS A 405 -2.05 -23.63 28.96
CA HIS A 405 -2.95 -24.80 29.04
C HIS A 405 -3.84 -25.06 27.80
N CYS A 406 -3.56 -24.42 26.66
CA CYS A 406 -4.27 -24.62 25.38
C CYS A 406 -3.63 -25.76 24.56
N VAL A 407 -4.44 -26.51 23.80
CA VAL A 407 -3.90 -27.50 22.83
C VAL A 407 -3.25 -26.78 21.65
N ASN A 408 -4.01 -25.89 21.04
CA ASN A 408 -3.64 -25.04 19.94
C ASN A 408 -4.50 -23.78 19.99
N VAL A 409 -4.02 -22.72 19.37
CA VAL A 409 -4.67 -21.41 19.37
C VAL A 409 -4.72 -20.87 17.95
N TRP A 410 -5.89 -20.37 17.58
CA TRP A 410 -6.05 -19.53 16.39
C TRP A 410 -6.15 -18.09 16.84
N PHE A 411 -5.34 -17.22 16.24
CA PHE A 411 -5.38 -15.80 16.53
C PHE A 411 -5.53 -15.04 15.22
N ALA A 412 -6.52 -14.16 15.15
CA ALA A 412 -6.76 -13.27 14.03
C ALA A 412 -6.38 -11.83 14.44
N PHE A 413 -5.55 -11.19 13.61
CA PHE A 413 -5.29 -9.76 13.67
C PHE A 413 -5.97 -9.10 12.49
N ASP A 414 -6.93 -8.21 12.76
CA ASP A 414 -7.65 -7.48 11.75
C ASP A 414 -8.22 -6.15 12.32
N SER A 415 -9.01 -5.43 11.52
CA SER A 415 -9.67 -4.18 11.93
C SER A 415 -11.18 -4.32 12.14
N LYS A 416 -11.73 -5.54 12.14
CA LYS A 416 -13.16 -5.84 12.37
C LYS A 416 -13.48 -5.79 13.87
N VAL A 417 -13.19 -4.66 14.50
CA VAL A 417 -13.42 -4.44 15.93
C VAL A 417 -14.84 -4.81 16.33
N LYS A 418 -14.98 -5.52 17.44
CA LYS A 418 -16.29 -6.04 17.90
C LYS A 418 -17.25 -5.06 18.57
N PRO A 419 -16.88 -3.86 19.04
CA PRO A 419 -17.88 -2.94 19.56
C PRO A 419 -18.92 -2.58 18.48
N LYS A 420 -20.15 -2.38 18.92
CA LYS A 420 -21.28 -2.04 18.06
C LYS A 420 -21.08 -0.66 17.43
N ASP A 421 -21.56 -0.55 16.19
CA ASP A 421 -21.77 0.70 15.46
C ASP A 421 -20.54 1.61 15.27
N ILE A 422 -19.32 1.07 15.36
CA ILE A 422 -18.09 1.84 15.09
C ILE A 422 -18.06 2.30 13.63
N PRO A 423 -18.13 3.61 13.36
CA PRO A 423 -18.17 4.10 11.98
C PRO A 423 -16.77 4.12 11.37
N LYS A 424 -16.69 3.84 10.06
CA LYS A 424 -15.46 4.05 9.29
C LYS A 424 -15.17 5.55 9.18
N LYS A 425 -13.94 5.96 9.47
CA LYS A 425 -13.53 7.35 9.38
C LYS A 425 -13.33 7.73 7.90
N PRO A 426 -14.08 8.71 7.35
CA PRO A 426 -13.89 9.15 5.98
C PRO A 426 -12.57 9.92 5.85
N THR A 427 -11.94 9.82 4.69
CA THR A 427 -10.66 10.47 4.41
C THR A 427 -10.85 11.55 3.35
N PRO A 428 -10.34 12.77 3.57
CA PRO A 428 -10.40 13.81 2.56
C PRO A 428 -9.58 13.41 1.33
N PRO A 429 -10.09 13.62 0.11
CA PRO A 429 -9.31 13.38 -1.10
C PRO A 429 -8.15 14.37 -1.21
N VAL A 430 -7.08 13.97 -1.90
CA VAL A 430 -5.90 14.84 -2.12
C VAL A 430 -6.10 15.63 -3.41
N PRO A 431 -6.00 16.97 -3.39
CA PRO A 431 -6.13 17.78 -4.60
C PRO A 431 -4.97 17.49 -5.56
N PRO A 432 -5.24 17.36 -6.88
CA PRO A 432 -4.17 17.24 -7.87
C PRO A 432 -3.40 18.57 -7.98
N VAL A 433 -2.12 18.48 -8.34
CA VAL A 433 -1.26 19.65 -8.55
C VAL A 433 -1.35 20.10 -10.01
N GLU A 434 -1.73 21.35 -10.23
CA GLU A 434 -1.81 21.92 -11.59
C GLU A 434 -0.40 22.13 -12.17
N PRO A 435 -0.12 21.70 -13.41
CA PRO A 435 1.17 21.95 -14.03
C PRO A 435 1.37 23.45 -14.27
N LYS A 436 2.60 23.93 -14.06
CA LYS A 436 2.97 25.32 -14.36
C LYS A 436 3.11 25.50 -15.88
N LYS A 437 2.39 26.48 -16.44
CA LYS A 437 2.52 26.85 -17.85
C LYS A 437 3.94 27.36 -18.16
N PRO A 438 4.64 26.82 -19.18
CA PRO A 438 5.96 27.30 -19.55
C PRO A 438 5.89 28.69 -20.19
N ASP A 439 6.97 29.46 -20.04
CA ASP A 439 7.19 30.65 -20.87
C ASP A 439 7.70 30.22 -22.24
N THR A 440 6.97 30.58 -23.29
CA THR A 440 7.20 30.14 -24.68
C THR A 440 7.28 31.34 -25.62
N LYS A 441 7.75 32.48 -25.13
CA LYS A 441 8.07 33.63 -25.98
C LYS A 441 9.31 33.35 -26.80
N VAL A 442 9.18 33.41 -28.12
CA VAL A 442 10.29 33.25 -29.07
C VAL A 442 10.23 34.40 -30.07
N THR A 443 11.40 34.99 -30.34
CA THR A 443 11.54 36.02 -31.39
C THR A 443 12.30 35.42 -32.56
N TYR A 444 11.83 35.67 -33.78
CA TYR A 444 12.53 35.26 -35.01
C TYR A 444 12.80 36.46 -35.91
N HIS A 445 13.76 36.40 -36.82
CA HIS A 445 14.07 37.46 -37.77
C HIS A 445 14.54 36.87 -39.10
N TYR A 446 14.35 37.62 -40.18
CA TYR A 446 14.95 37.34 -41.47
C TYR A 446 16.33 38.02 -41.57
N SER A 447 17.18 37.54 -42.47
CA SER A 447 18.46 38.18 -42.77
C SER A 447 18.62 38.39 -44.28
N VAL A 448 19.27 39.49 -44.65
CA VAL A 448 19.57 39.89 -46.03
C VAL A 448 21.03 40.33 -46.14
N PHE A 449 21.60 40.29 -47.35
CA PHE A 449 22.91 40.87 -47.66
C PHE A 449 22.92 41.40 -49.09
N TYR A 450 23.93 42.17 -49.48
CA TYR A 450 24.02 42.77 -50.81
C TYR A 450 25.28 42.34 -51.57
N VAL A 451 25.19 42.29 -52.91
CA VAL A 451 26.27 41.93 -53.86
C VAL A 451 26.40 42.92 -55.00
#